data_AF-A0A699IUT2-F1
#
_entry.id   AF-A0A699IUT2-F1
#
_cell.length_a   1.000
_cell.length_b   1.000
_cell.length_c   1.000
_cell.angle_alpha   90.00
_cell.angle_beta   90.00
_cell.angle_gamma   90.00
#
_symmetry.space_group_name_H-M   'P 1'
#
loop_
_entity.id
_entity.type
_entity.pdbx_description
1 polymer ?
#
loop_
_entity_poly.entity_id
_entity_poly.type
_entity_poly.pdbx_seq_one_letter_code
_entity_poly.pdbx_strand_id
1 'polypeptide(L)'
;MKRFWSRGTTGDASPQSPASTSSASPSTPSTPLFSPSVTSGPARPIRLVYCDERGKFQMDPEAVSVLQLVKEPIGVVSVCGRARQGKSYILNQVAFNLKFN
;
A
#
# COMPACT_ATOMS: atom_id res chain seq x y z
N MET A 1 24.11 -15.73 -14.80
CA MET A 1 23.48 -15.01 -15.94
C MET A 1 23.10 -13.60 -15.51
N LYS A 2 23.81 -12.57 -16.01
CA LYS A 2 23.49 -11.15 -15.78
C LYS A 2 22.81 -10.64 -17.05
N ARG A 3 21.57 -10.15 -16.95
CA ARG A 3 20.81 -9.57 -18.09
C ARG A 3 21.00 -8.06 -18.07
N PHE A 4 21.65 -7.56 -19.12
CA PHE A 4 22.03 -6.17 -19.31
C PHE A 4 20.97 -5.49 -20.18
N TRP A 5 20.48 -4.33 -19.74
CA TRP A 5 19.58 -3.47 -20.50
C TRP A 5 20.37 -2.71 -21.57
N SER A 6 19.90 -2.74 -22.81
CA SER A 6 20.44 -1.89 -23.89
C SER A 6 19.35 -1.04 -24.52
N ARG A 7 19.69 0.25 -24.56
CA ARG A 7 18.98 1.47 -24.96
C ARG A 7 19.04 1.62 -26.48
N GLY A 8 17.88 1.76 -27.13
CA GLY A 8 17.78 2.08 -28.55
C GLY A 8 17.47 3.57 -28.75
N THR A 9 18.32 4.26 -29.51
CA THR A 9 18.19 5.67 -29.92
C THR A 9 18.07 5.69 -31.44
N THR A 10 17.22 6.56 -32.01
CA THR A 10 17.46 7.26 -33.28
C THR A 10 16.34 8.29 -33.44
N GLY A 11 16.71 9.55 -33.60
CA GLY A 11 15.80 10.67 -33.88
C GLY A 11 15.73 11.00 -35.38
N ASP A 12 14.80 11.90 -35.71
CA ASP A 12 14.89 12.74 -36.91
C ASP A 12 14.13 14.08 -36.70
N ALA A 13 14.65 15.10 -37.40
CA ALA A 13 14.40 16.54 -37.61
C ALA A 13 12.98 17.14 -37.40
N SER A 14 12.71 18.46 -37.23
CA SER A 14 13.40 19.76 -37.34
C SER A 14 12.48 20.89 -36.77
N PRO A 15 12.85 22.20 -36.74
CA PRO A 15 12.44 23.18 -35.71
C PRO A 15 11.36 24.21 -36.12
N GLN A 16 10.66 24.80 -35.13
CA GLN A 16 10.05 26.14 -35.23
C GLN A 16 9.71 26.75 -33.84
N SER A 17 10.04 28.03 -33.66
CA SER A 17 9.59 28.99 -32.63
C SER A 17 9.51 30.36 -33.34
N PRO A 18 8.85 31.45 -32.86
CA PRO A 18 8.45 31.78 -31.46
C PRO A 18 7.12 32.58 -31.25
N ALA A 19 6.80 32.85 -29.96
CA ALA A 19 5.97 33.95 -29.37
C ALA A 19 4.44 33.98 -29.65
N SER A 20 3.49 34.36 -28.76
CA SER A 20 3.48 35.35 -27.66
C SER A 20 2.22 35.22 -26.74
N THR A 21 2.39 35.54 -25.45
CA THR A 21 1.53 36.30 -24.50
C THR A 21 0.11 35.86 -24.05
N SER A 22 -0.14 36.18 -22.76
CA SER A 22 -1.39 36.35 -21.98
C SER A 22 -1.82 35.12 -21.15
N SER A 23 -2.25 35.19 -19.88
CA SER A 23 -2.37 36.24 -18.83
C SER A 23 -3.00 35.54 -17.59
N ALA A 24 -2.60 35.91 -16.35
CA ALA A 24 -3.41 36.01 -15.10
C ALA A 24 -4.55 34.97 -14.82
N SER A 25 -4.78 34.31 -13.67
CA SER A 25 -4.41 34.43 -12.23
C SER A 25 -4.81 33.08 -11.50
N PRO A 26 -5.24 33.00 -10.21
CA PRO A 26 -4.45 32.45 -9.10
C PRO A 26 -5.05 31.20 -8.39
N SER A 27 -4.18 30.51 -7.63
CA SER A 27 -4.43 29.72 -6.40
C SER A 27 -5.61 28.73 -6.33
N THR A 28 -5.29 27.44 -6.30
CA THR A 28 -5.85 26.52 -5.30
C THR A 28 -4.73 25.64 -4.75
N PRO A 29 -4.44 25.62 -3.43
CA PRO A 29 -3.64 24.55 -2.86
C PRO A 29 -4.48 23.27 -2.93
N SER A 30 -4.15 22.39 -3.86
CA SER A 30 -4.70 21.04 -3.93
C SER A 30 -4.19 20.26 -2.72
N THR A 31 -4.85 20.41 -1.57
CA THR A 31 -4.69 19.50 -0.45
C THR A 31 -5.04 18.10 -0.95
N PRO A 32 -4.13 17.11 -0.91
CA PRO A 32 -4.53 15.73 -1.15
C PRO A 32 -5.41 15.32 0.02
N LEU A 33 -6.72 15.39 -0.19
CA LEU A 33 -7.69 14.77 0.69
C LEU A 33 -7.46 13.27 0.56
N PHE A 34 -6.73 12.69 1.53
CA PHE A 34 -6.66 11.24 1.72
C PHE A 34 -8.05 10.77 2.14
N SER A 35 -8.92 10.62 1.15
CA SER A 35 -10.15 9.85 1.31
C SER A 35 -9.70 8.39 1.44
N PRO A 36 -9.95 7.70 2.57
CA PRO A 36 -9.76 6.27 2.63
C PRO A 36 -10.80 5.66 1.70
N SER A 37 -10.45 5.50 0.43
CA SER A 37 -11.26 4.75 -0.51
C SER A 37 -11.31 3.34 0.03
N VAL A 38 -12.45 2.97 0.60
CA VAL A 38 -12.72 1.60 1.02
C VAL A 38 -12.71 0.78 -0.27
N THR A 39 -11.54 0.26 -0.63
CA THR A 39 -11.40 -0.59 -1.81
C THR A 39 -12.23 -1.83 -1.52
N SER A 40 -13.41 -1.90 -2.12
CA SER A 40 -14.26 -3.09 -2.18
C SER A 40 -13.57 -4.14 -3.08
N GLY A 41 -12.44 -4.64 -2.62
CA GLY A 41 -11.69 -5.74 -3.19
C GLY A 41 -11.69 -6.94 -2.25
N PRO A 42 -11.17 -8.10 -2.68
CA PRO A 42 -11.04 -9.27 -1.83
C PRO A 42 -10.25 -8.95 -0.55
N ALA A 43 -10.63 -9.57 0.55
CA ALA A 43 -9.97 -9.38 1.84
C ALA A 43 -8.46 -9.69 1.72
N ARG A 44 -7.62 -8.74 2.14
CA ARG A 44 -6.16 -8.84 2.07
C ARG A 44 -5.56 -8.75 3.47
N PRO A 45 -4.47 -9.48 3.77
CA PRO A 45 -3.77 -9.33 5.03
C PRO A 45 -3.13 -7.94 5.11
N ILE A 46 -3.28 -7.27 6.26
CA ILE A 46 -2.60 -6.01 6.57
C ILE A 46 -1.47 -6.32 7.55
N ARG A 47 -0.28 -5.78 7.31
CA ARG A 47 0.88 -5.96 8.19
C ARG A 47 0.73 -5.01 9.38
N LEU A 48 0.62 -5.55 10.59
CA LEU A 48 0.46 -4.72 11.80
C LEU A 48 1.80 -4.16 12.32
N VAL A 49 2.82 -5.02 12.39
CA VAL A 49 4.15 -4.68 12.89
C VAL A 49 5.21 -5.05 11.84
N TYR A 50 6.23 -4.23 11.71
CA TYR A 50 7.43 -4.52 10.93
C TYR A 50 8.69 -4.14 11.70
N CYS A 51 9.83 -4.71 11.29
CA CYS A 51 11.13 -4.25 11.75
C CYS A 51 11.64 -3.18 10.79
N ASP A 52 12.01 -2.01 11.32
CA ASP A 52 12.71 -1.00 10.55
C ASP A 52 14.16 -1.42 10.24
N GLU A 53 14.85 -0.63 9.43
CA GLU A 53 16.25 -0.86 9.05
C GLU A 53 17.20 -0.86 10.25
N ARG A 54 16.77 -0.27 11.37
CA ARG A 54 17.52 -0.18 12.62
C ARG A 54 17.19 -1.35 13.56
N GLY A 55 16.37 -2.31 13.12
CA GLY A 55 15.94 -3.47 13.87
C GLY A 55 14.90 -3.17 14.96
N LYS A 56 14.27 -1.99 14.95
CA LYS A 56 13.21 -1.63 15.89
C LYS A 56 11.84 -2.01 15.34
N PHE A 57 10.95 -2.39 16.23
CA PHE A 57 9.56 -2.65 15.88
C PHE A 57 8.81 -1.34 15.66
N GLN A 58 8.12 -1.26 14.53
CA GLN A 58 7.27 -0.15 14.15
C GLN A 58 5.88 -0.68 13.82
N MET A 59 4.86 0.11 14.18
CA MET A 59 3.48 -0.16 13.81
C MET A 59 3.19 0.42 12.43
N ASP A 60 2.41 -0.32 11.62
CA ASP A 60 1.95 0.18 10.34
C ASP A 60 0.76 1.12 10.54
N PRO A 61 0.84 2.40 10.10
CA PRO A 61 -0.23 3.36 10.32
C PRO A 61 -1.55 2.95 9.65
N GLU A 62 -1.51 2.25 8.51
CA GLU A 62 -2.72 1.73 7.85
C GLU A 62 -3.47 0.77 8.78
N ALA A 63 -2.75 -0.15 9.42
CA ALA A 63 -3.33 -1.14 10.32
C ALA A 63 -3.93 -0.49 11.58
N VAL A 64 -3.23 0.51 12.14
CA VAL A 64 -3.68 1.22 13.34
C VAL A 64 -4.97 2.00 13.07
N SER A 65 -5.06 2.69 11.93
CA SER A 65 -6.28 3.42 11.56
C SER A 65 -7.47 2.47 11.39
N VAL A 66 -7.27 1.29 10.79
CA VAL A 66 -8.34 0.29 10.67
C VAL A 66 -8.81 -0.20 12.03
N LEU A 67 -7.88 -0.49 12.96
CA LEU A 67 -8.23 -0.93 14.31
C LEU A 67 -8.99 0.16 15.10
N GLN A 68 -8.64 1.43 14.93
CA GLN A 68 -9.32 2.55 15.59
C GLN A 68 -10.76 2.77 15.09
N LEU A 69 -11.10 2.29 13.90
CA LEU A 69 -12.47 2.37 13.36
C LEU A 69 -13.41 1.33 13.97
N VAL A 70 -12.87 0.26 14.56
CA VAL A 70 -13.67 -0.79 15.18
C VAL A 70 -14.17 -0.33 16.54
N LYS A 71 -15.49 -0.17 16.67
CA LYS A 71 -16.15 0.27 17.92
C LYS A 71 -16.66 -0.89 18.78
N GLU A 72 -16.66 -2.09 18.22
CA GLU A 72 -17.16 -3.31 18.88
C GLU A 72 -16.03 -4.08 19.57
N PRO A 73 -16.35 -4.96 20.54
CA PRO A 73 -15.36 -5.82 21.17
C PRO A 73 -14.63 -6.70 20.14
N ILE A 74 -13.31 -6.79 20.25
CA ILE A 74 -12.46 -7.54 19.30
C ILE A 74 -11.95 -8.82 19.95
N GLY A 75 -12.27 -9.97 19.36
CA GLY A 75 -11.60 -11.23 19.66
C GLY A 75 -10.30 -11.36 18.85
N VAL A 76 -9.18 -11.66 19.52
CA VAL A 76 -7.86 -11.79 18.86
C VAL A 76 -7.38 -13.24 18.93
N VAL A 77 -7.03 -13.81 17.78
CA VAL A 77 -6.44 -15.15 17.64
C VAL A 77 -5.06 -15.00 16.98
N SER A 78 -4.06 -15.69 17.54
CA SER A 78 -2.69 -15.68 17.01
C SER A 78 -2.11 -17.08 16.95
N VAL A 79 -1.26 -17.33 15.95
CA VAL A 79 -0.50 -18.58 15.79
C VAL A 79 0.99 -18.27 15.85
N CYS A 80 1.66 -18.77 16.88
CA CYS A 80 3.10 -18.62 17.06
C CYS A 80 3.84 -19.95 16.84
N GLY A 81 5.10 -19.89 16.41
CA GLY A 81 5.93 -21.09 16.18
C GLY A 81 7.06 -20.86 15.19
N ARG A 82 7.92 -21.87 15.02
CA ARG A 82 9.09 -21.79 14.13
C ARG A 82 8.68 -21.46 12.70
N ALA A 83 9.57 -20.80 11.96
CA ALA A 83 9.34 -20.55 10.54
C ALA A 83 9.09 -21.87 9.79
N ARG A 84 8.29 -21.82 8.72
CA ARG A 84 8.03 -22.95 7.81
C ARG A 84 7.23 -24.14 8.39
N GLN A 85 6.50 -23.95 9.49
CA GLN A 85 5.57 -24.96 10.05
C GLN A 85 4.10 -24.80 9.60
N GLY A 86 3.83 -24.05 8.52
CA GLY A 86 2.47 -23.91 7.99
C GLY A 86 1.54 -22.94 8.75
N LYS A 87 2.08 -21.98 9.51
CA LYS A 87 1.27 -21.01 10.28
C LYS A 87 0.23 -20.25 9.43
N SER A 88 0.66 -19.74 8.27
CA SER A 88 -0.24 -19.04 7.35
C SER A 88 -1.30 -19.96 6.74
N TYR A 89 -1.02 -21.26 6.60
CA TYR A 89 -2.01 -22.23 6.12
C TYR A 89 -3.17 -22.35 7.11
N ILE A 90 -2.88 -22.48 8.40
CA ILE A 90 -3.90 -22.54 9.45
C ILE A 90 -4.72 -21.24 9.48
N LEU A 91 -4.06 -20.08 9.44
CA LEU A 91 -4.75 -18.79 9.46
C LEU A 91 -5.64 -18.58 8.23
N ASN A 92 -5.22 -19.02 7.04
CA ASN A 92 -6.06 -18.95 5.85
C ASN A 92 -7.30 -19.86 5.97
N GLN A 93 -7.15 -21.05 6.56
CA GLN A 93 -8.29 -21.93 6.83
C GLN A 93 -9.28 -21.29 7.81
N VAL A 94 -8.77 -20.66 8.88
CA VAL A 94 -9.63 -19.94 9.84
C VAL A 94 -10.31 -18.77 9.15
N ALA A 95 -9.59 -17.92 8.42
CA ALA A 95 -10.14 -16.74 7.76
C ALA A 95 -11.22 -17.09 6.71
N PHE A 96 -11.12 -18.23 6.04
CA PHE A 96 -12.12 -18.67 5.07
C PHE A 96 -13.34 -19.35 5.72
N ASN A 97 -13.13 -20.15 6.77
CA ASN A 97 -14.18 -21.00 7.34
C ASN A 97 -14.90 -20.38 8.55
N LEU A 98 -14.35 -19.34 9.16
CA LEU A 98 -14.93 -18.72 10.34
C LEU A 98 -16.11 -17.84 9.93
N LYS A 99 -17.31 -18.41 10.03
CA LYS A 99 -18.58 -17.68 9.98
C LYS A 99 -18.94 -17.27 11.41
N PHE A 100 -18.88 -15.98 11.70
CA PHE A 100 -19.47 -15.44 12.92
C PHE A 100 -20.99 -15.39 12.73
N ASN A 101 -21.73 -15.99 13.67
CA ASN A 101 -23.20 -16.04 13.69
C ASN A 101 -23.75 -14.76 14.32
#